data_AF-A0A353G773-F1
#
_entry.id   AF-A0A353G773-F1
#
_cell.length_a   1.000
_cell.length_b   1.000
_cell.length_c   1.000
_cell.angle_alpha   90.00
_cell.angle_beta   90.00
_cell.angle_gamma   90.00
#
_symmetry.space_group_name_H-M   'P 1'
#
loop_
_entity.id
_entity.type
_entity.pdbx_description
1 polymer ?
#
loop_
_entity_poly.entity_id
_entity_poly.type
_entity_poly.pdbx_seq_one_letter_code
_entity_poly.pdbx_strand_id
1 'polypeptide(L)'
;GGISRKITSPADRKRLKEVARELEVPQGMGVILRTAGANRTKVEVKRDFEYLMRLWENVRTLTLSSMAPCLVYEEGSLIKRSIRDLYNKDISEIIVSGEEGYREAKDFMKMLMPSHAKVVQPYRDIHPIFSRSGIEAQLDRMLQPQVTLKSGGYIIINQTEALVSIDVNSGRSTREYSIEDTALQTNLEAAEEVARQLRLRDLAGLIVIDFIDMEEKRNNRAVEKRLKDFLKDDRARIQVGRISH
;
A
#
# COMPACT_ATOMS: atom_id res chain seq x y z
N GLY A 1 -4.96 -19.44 -14.61
CA GLY A 1 -5.10 -18.64 -13.38
C GLY A 1 -3.97 -18.92 -12.40
N GLY A 2 -3.82 -18.12 -11.33
CA GLY A 2 -2.70 -18.27 -10.39
C GLY A 2 -2.94 -17.61 -9.03
N ILE A 3 -1.99 -17.80 -8.11
CA ILE A 3 -1.99 -17.19 -6.77
C ILE A 3 -0.78 -16.25 -6.68
N SER A 4 -0.98 -15.07 -6.10
CA SER A 4 0.08 -14.07 -5.88
C SER A 4 1.34 -14.70 -5.26
N ARG A 5 2.51 -14.36 -5.82
CA ARG A 5 3.81 -14.81 -5.30
C ARG A 5 4.11 -14.27 -3.89
N LYS A 6 3.50 -13.14 -3.50
CA LYS A 6 3.65 -12.54 -2.16
C LYS A 6 2.96 -13.37 -1.05
N ILE A 7 2.08 -14.31 -1.40
CA ILE A 7 1.50 -15.26 -0.44
C ILE A 7 2.47 -16.43 -0.29
N THR A 8 3.18 -16.49 0.84
CA THR A 8 4.24 -17.48 1.10
C THR A 8 3.76 -18.66 1.96
N SER A 9 2.75 -18.46 2.80
CA SER A 9 2.15 -19.48 3.67
C SER A 9 1.66 -20.69 2.85
N PRO A 10 2.21 -21.90 3.09
CA PRO A 10 1.77 -23.11 2.39
C PRO A 10 0.30 -23.44 2.65
N ALA A 11 -0.17 -23.21 3.88
CA ALA A 11 -1.56 -23.45 4.28
C ALA A 11 -2.52 -22.52 3.51
N ASP A 12 -2.21 -21.23 3.42
CA ASP A 12 -3.03 -20.28 2.68
C ASP A 12 -3.02 -20.56 1.18
N ARG A 13 -1.85 -20.90 0.62
CA ARG A 13 -1.76 -21.30 -0.78
C ARG A 13 -2.62 -22.51 -1.10
N LYS A 14 -2.61 -23.53 -0.25
CA LYS A 14 -3.42 -24.74 -0.43
C LYS A 14 -4.91 -24.38 -0.43
N ARG A 15 -5.37 -23.66 0.60
CA ARG A 15 -6.77 -23.21 0.73
C ARG A 15 -7.21 -22.35 -0.46
N LEU A 16 -6.41 -21.37 -0.86
CA LEU A 16 -6.74 -20.49 -2.00
C LEU A 16 -6.78 -21.25 -3.33
N LYS A 17 -5.94 -22.28 -3.49
CA LYS A 17 -5.96 -23.16 -4.67
C LYS A 17 -7.24 -23.99 -4.74
N GLU A 18 -7.74 -24.46 -3.60
CA GLU A 18 -9.04 -25.14 -3.50
C GLU A 18 -10.17 -24.18 -3.88
N VAL A 19 -10.21 -22.97 -3.30
CA VAL A 19 -11.20 -21.94 -3.66
C VAL A 19 -11.16 -21.62 -5.16
N ALA A 20 -9.96 -21.44 -5.74
CA ALA A 20 -9.81 -21.11 -7.16
C ALA A 20 -10.31 -22.21 -8.11
N ARG A 21 -10.25 -23.48 -7.69
CA ARG A 21 -10.77 -24.61 -8.49
C ARG A 21 -12.29 -24.66 -8.56
N GLU A 22 -12.95 -24.09 -7.56
CA GLU A 22 -14.40 -24.03 -7.49
C GLU A 22 -14.99 -22.81 -8.21
N LEU A 23 -14.14 -21.89 -8.68
CA LEU A 23 -14.59 -20.80 -9.53
C LEU A 23 -14.84 -21.32 -10.94
N GLU A 24 -16.06 -21.14 -11.43
CA GLU A 24 -16.44 -21.44 -12.80
C GLU A 24 -15.89 -20.35 -13.73
N VAL A 25 -14.60 -20.46 -14.07
CA VAL A 25 -13.93 -19.52 -14.98
C VAL A 25 -14.22 -19.92 -16.42
N PRO A 26 -14.85 -19.05 -17.23
CA PRO A 26 -15.13 -19.36 -18.64
C PRO A 26 -13.87 -19.66 -19.44
N GLN A 27 -14.02 -20.46 -20.50
CA GLN A 27 -12.93 -20.79 -21.40
C GLN A 27 -12.31 -19.53 -22.01
N GLY A 28 -10.98 -19.47 -22.04
CA GLY A 28 -10.23 -18.30 -22.52
C GLY A 28 -9.96 -17.23 -21.46
N MET A 29 -10.53 -17.34 -20.26
CA MET A 29 -10.26 -16.43 -19.15
C MET A 29 -9.26 -17.00 -18.15
N GLY A 30 -8.59 -16.11 -17.42
CA GLY A 30 -7.71 -16.47 -16.32
C GLY A 30 -7.96 -15.59 -15.10
N VAL A 31 -8.04 -16.20 -13.92
CA VAL A 31 -8.18 -15.48 -12.65
C VAL A 31 -6.88 -15.55 -11.85
N ILE A 32 -6.48 -14.45 -11.22
CA ILE A 32 -5.34 -14.39 -10.31
C ILE A 32 -5.81 -13.93 -8.93
N LEU A 33 -5.60 -14.76 -7.92
CA LEU A 33 -5.85 -14.39 -6.52
C LEU A 33 -4.73 -13.48 -6.01
N ARG A 34 -5.08 -12.21 -5.73
CA ARG A 34 -4.16 -11.18 -5.22
C ARG A 34 -3.87 -11.38 -3.73
N THR A 35 -2.79 -10.76 -3.24
CA THR A 35 -2.38 -10.81 -1.82
C THR A 35 -3.48 -10.38 -0.86
N ALA A 36 -4.28 -9.36 -1.23
CA ALA A 36 -5.43 -8.91 -0.44
C ALA A 36 -6.53 -9.98 -0.27
N GLY A 37 -6.60 -10.95 -1.18
CA GLY A 37 -7.48 -12.10 -1.10
C GLY A 37 -7.00 -13.20 -0.16
N ALA A 38 -5.78 -13.09 0.40
CA ALA A 38 -5.19 -14.14 1.22
C ALA A 38 -6.08 -14.50 2.40
N ASN A 39 -6.55 -13.53 3.19
CA ASN A 39 -7.33 -13.78 4.41
C ASN A 39 -8.85 -13.76 4.19
N ARG A 40 -9.29 -13.87 2.93
CA ARG A 40 -10.71 -13.85 2.56
C ARG A 40 -11.31 -15.25 2.57
N THR A 41 -12.58 -15.31 2.95
CA THR A 41 -13.38 -16.52 2.91
C THR A 41 -13.71 -16.89 1.47
N LYS A 42 -14.02 -18.16 1.23
CA LYS A 42 -14.47 -18.67 -0.07
C LYS A 42 -15.67 -17.89 -0.63
N VAL A 43 -16.62 -17.52 0.23
CA VAL A 43 -17.82 -16.75 -0.15
C VAL A 43 -17.45 -15.34 -0.59
N GLU A 44 -16.56 -14.67 0.13
CA GLU A 44 -16.05 -13.35 -0.27
C GLU A 44 -15.35 -13.40 -1.64
N VAL A 45 -14.48 -14.41 -1.87
CA VAL A 45 -13.78 -14.59 -3.14
C VAL A 45 -14.74 -14.88 -4.30
N LYS A 46 -15.77 -15.72 -4.07
CA LYS A 46 -16.77 -16.03 -5.10
C LYS A 46 -17.57 -14.79 -5.49
N ARG A 47 -17.98 -13.96 -4.53
CA ARG A 47 -18.70 -12.70 -4.80
C ARG A 47 -17.86 -11.70 -5.58
N ASP A 48 -16.57 -11.56 -5.23
CA ASP A 48 -15.65 -10.71 -5.97
C ASP A 48 -15.46 -11.19 -7.42
N PHE A 49 -15.33 -12.50 -7.61
CA PHE A 49 -15.30 -13.10 -8.95
C PHE A 49 -16.59 -12.84 -9.74
N GLU A 50 -17.77 -13.07 -9.15
CA GLU A 50 -19.07 -12.80 -9.78
C GLU A 50 -19.24 -11.32 -10.14
N TYR A 51 -18.77 -10.41 -9.27
CA TYR A 51 -18.74 -8.98 -9.55
C TYR A 51 -17.88 -8.66 -10.79
N LEU A 52 -16.66 -9.20 -10.86
CA LEU A 52 -15.77 -9.00 -12.01
C LEU A 52 -16.38 -9.57 -13.30
N MET A 53 -17.06 -10.71 -13.23
CA MET A 53 -17.76 -11.30 -14.38
C MET A 53 -18.92 -10.41 -14.87
N ARG A 54 -19.73 -9.86 -13.97
CA ARG A 54 -20.78 -8.90 -14.33
C ARG A 54 -20.21 -7.62 -14.92
N LEU A 55 -19.12 -7.12 -14.34
CA LEU A 55 -18.43 -5.95 -14.87
C LEU A 55 -17.95 -6.20 -16.30
N TRP A 56 -17.28 -7.33 -16.53
CA TRP A 56 -16.84 -7.73 -17.86
C TRP A 56 -18.00 -7.82 -18.86
N GLU A 57 -19.12 -8.42 -18.45
CA GLU A 57 -20.28 -8.56 -19.32
C GLU A 57 -20.92 -7.22 -19.69
N ASN A 58 -20.96 -6.27 -18.75
CA ASN A 58 -21.41 -4.90 -19.01
C ASN A 58 -20.49 -4.21 -20.02
N VAL A 59 -19.17 -4.30 -19.83
CA VAL A 59 -18.18 -3.73 -20.76
C VAL A 59 -18.32 -4.35 -22.14
N ARG A 60 -18.43 -5.68 -22.22
CA ARG A 60 -18.61 -6.41 -23.49
C ARG A 60 -19.88 -5.99 -24.21
N THR A 61 -21.01 -5.96 -23.50
CA THR A 61 -22.31 -5.59 -24.07
C THR A 61 -22.31 -4.15 -24.57
N LEU A 62 -21.83 -3.21 -23.75
CA LEU A 62 -21.74 -1.80 -24.13
C LEU A 62 -20.80 -1.60 -25.32
N THR A 63 -19.68 -2.32 -25.36
CA THR A 63 -18.73 -2.25 -26.48
C THR A 63 -19.39 -2.70 -27.79
N LEU A 64 -20.13 -3.83 -27.76
CA LEU A 64 -20.78 -4.38 -28.95
C LEU A 64 -21.96 -3.52 -29.43
N SER A 65 -22.61 -2.77 -28.55
CA SER A 65 -23.73 -1.89 -28.90
C SER A 65 -23.32 -0.46 -29.27
N SER A 66 -22.05 -0.08 -29.07
CA SER A 66 -21.58 1.30 -29.23
C SER A 66 -20.89 1.52 -30.58
N MET A 67 -20.95 2.76 -31.08
CA MET A 67 -20.14 3.22 -32.21
C MET A 67 -18.90 3.94 -31.69
N ALA A 68 -17.73 3.63 -32.25
CA ALA A 68 -16.47 4.23 -31.81
C ALA A 68 -16.30 5.69 -32.31
N PRO A 69 -15.62 6.57 -31.55
CA PRO A 69 -15.06 6.35 -30.21
C PRO A 69 -16.12 6.53 -29.10
N CYS A 70 -16.11 5.63 -28.10
CA CYS A 70 -17.02 5.69 -26.95
C CYS A 70 -16.31 5.18 -25.68
N LEU A 71 -16.60 5.79 -24.53
CA LEU A 71 -16.15 5.32 -23.22
C LEU A 71 -17.00 4.11 -22.79
N VAL A 72 -16.40 2.92 -22.75
CA VAL A 72 -17.09 1.67 -22.40
C VAL A 72 -16.86 1.24 -20.94
N TYR A 73 -15.85 1.81 -20.29
CA TYR A 73 -15.52 1.56 -18.90
C TYR A 73 -14.73 2.72 -18.31
N GLU A 74 -15.14 3.19 -17.15
CA GLU A 74 -14.36 4.08 -16.31
C GLU A 74 -13.92 3.30 -15.07
N GLU A 75 -12.61 3.32 -14.78
CA GLU A 75 -12.08 2.71 -13.56
C GLU A 75 -12.75 3.38 -12.35
N GLY A 76 -13.10 2.58 -11.33
CA GLY A 76 -13.86 3.06 -10.19
C GLY A 76 -13.24 4.30 -9.52
N SER A 77 -14.10 5.10 -8.89
CA SER A 77 -13.70 6.29 -8.12
C SER A 77 -12.58 5.97 -7.13
N LEU A 78 -11.88 7.00 -6.67
CA LEU A 78 -10.84 6.85 -5.65
C LEU A 78 -11.36 6.10 -4.41
N ILE A 79 -12.63 6.27 -4.06
CA ILE A 79 -13.29 5.57 -2.95
C ILE A 79 -13.34 4.07 -3.21
N LYS A 80 -13.86 3.65 -4.37
CA LYS A 80 -13.93 2.23 -4.76
C LYS A 80 -12.55 1.59 -4.81
N ARG A 81 -11.58 2.28 -5.41
CA ARG A 81 -10.17 1.82 -5.48
C ARG A 81 -9.56 1.69 -4.09
N SER A 82 -9.74 2.69 -3.23
CA SER A 82 -9.24 2.69 -1.86
C SER A 82 -9.81 1.52 -1.06
N ILE A 83 -11.12 1.29 -1.12
CA ILE A 83 -11.75 0.15 -0.44
C ILE A 83 -11.23 -1.18 -1.01
N ARG A 84 -11.24 -1.36 -2.33
CA ARG A 84 -10.79 -2.60 -2.99
C ARG A 84 -9.36 -2.96 -2.60
N ASP A 85 -8.47 -1.98 -2.59
CA ASP A 85 -7.05 -2.23 -2.43
C ASP A 85 -6.61 -2.19 -0.95
N LEU A 86 -7.17 -1.31 -0.10
CA LEU A 86 -6.80 -1.11 1.32
C LEU A 86 -7.63 -1.87 2.34
N TYR A 87 -8.88 -2.24 2.03
CA TYR A 87 -9.75 -2.78 3.06
C TYR A 87 -9.31 -4.17 3.54
N ASN A 88 -9.20 -4.33 4.86
CA ASN A 88 -9.00 -5.60 5.55
C ASN A 88 -9.92 -5.71 6.77
N LYS A 89 -9.98 -6.89 7.40
CA LYS A 89 -10.90 -7.16 8.53
C LYS A 89 -10.49 -6.46 9.82
N ASP A 90 -9.25 -5.96 9.90
CA ASP A 90 -8.72 -5.27 11.07
C ASP A 90 -9.13 -3.78 11.09
N ILE A 91 -9.67 -3.27 9.98
CA ILE A 91 -10.25 -1.92 9.91
C ILE A 91 -11.62 -1.92 10.59
N SER A 92 -11.70 -1.23 11.73
CA SER A 92 -12.93 -1.08 12.52
C SER A 92 -13.97 -0.18 11.84
N GLU A 93 -13.53 0.92 11.23
CA GLU A 93 -14.40 1.95 10.67
C GLU A 93 -13.79 2.56 9.39
N ILE A 94 -14.65 2.89 8.42
CA ILE A 94 -14.31 3.71 7.25
C ILE A 94 -15.17 4.96 7.33
N ILE A 95 -14.54 6.07 7.70
CA ILE A 95 -15.22 7.36 7.88
C ILE A 95 -15.18 8.12 6.55
N VAL A 96 -16.35 8.52 6.04
CA VAL A 96 -16.46 9.19 4.74
C VAL A 96 -17.16 10.54 4.89
N SER A 97 -16.48 11.61 4.49
CA SER A 97 -17.07 12.96 4.43
C SER A 97 -17.76 13.19 3.09
N GLY A 98 -18.95 13.79 3.13
CA GLY A 98 -19.81 14.00 1.96
C GLY A 98 -20.79 12.86 1.70
N GLU A 99 -22.04 13.20 1.43
CA GLU A 99 -23.14 12.24 1.26
C GLU A 99 -22.99 11.36 0.01
N GLU A 100 -22.50 11.93 -1.11
CA GLU A 100 -22.29 11.18 -2.35
C GLU A 100 -21.22 10.09 -2.18
N GLY A 101 -20.05 10.47 -1.64
CA GLY A 101 -18.96 9.54 -1.37
C GLY A 101 -19.35 8.48 -0.34
N TYR A 102 -20.11 8.84 0.70
CA TYR A 102 -20.62 7.88 1.67
C TYR A 102 -21.54 6.84 1.02
N ARG A 103 -22.50 7.27 0.19
CA ARG A 103 -23.39 6.34 -0.52
C ARG A 103 -22.60 5.43 -1.45
N GLU A 104 -21.68 5.98 -2.23
CA GLU A 104 -20.83 5.19 -3.13
C GLU A 104 -20.02 4.12 -2.37
N ALA A 105 -19.36 4.51 -1.28
CA ALA A 105 -18.62 3.59 -0.41
C ALA A 105 -19.53 2.50 0.18
N LYS A 106 -20.70 2.90 0.68
CA LYS A 106 -21.66 2.01 1.34
C LYS A 106 -22.22 0.97 0.38
N ASP A 107 -22.60 1.40 -0.82
CA ASP A 107 -23.19 0.52 -1.82
C ASP A 107 -22.15 -0.42 -2.43
N PHE A 108 -20.92 0.07 -2.65
CA PHE A 108 -19.80 -0.78 -3.05
C PHE A 108 -19.49 -1.85 -2.00
N MET A 109 -19.47 -1.47 -0.71
CA MET A 109 -19.26 -2.43 0.37
C MET A 109 -20.43 -3.42 0.50
N LYS A 110 -21.68 -2.98 0.32
CA LYS A 110 -22.85 -3.89 0.30
C LYS A 110 -22.77 -4.90 -0.82
N MET A 111 -22.26 -4.50 -1.99
CA MET A 111 -22.14 -5.37 -3.15
C MET A 111 -21.08 -6.46 -2.94
N LEU A 112 -19.89 -6.09 -2.46
CA LEU A 112 -18.77 -7.02 -2.28
C LEU A 112 -18.85 -7.79 -0.96
N MET A 113 -19.10 -7.08 0.15
CA MET A 113 -19.05 -7.60 1.52
C MET A 113 -20.22 -7.05 2.37
N PRO A 114 -21.47 -7.50 2.13
CA PRO A 114 -22.66 -7.01 2.83
C PRO A 114 -22.56 -6.93 4.36
N SER A 115 -21.97 -7.93 5.01
CA SER A 115 -21.81 -7.96 6.48
C SER A 115 -20.88 -6.86 7.01
N HIS A 116 -20.00 -6.33 6.15
CA HIS A 116 -19.07 -5.26 6.46
C HIS A 116 -19.57 -3.88 6.02
N ALA A 117 -20.74 -3.79 5.35
CA ALA A 117 -21.29 -2.50 4.95
C ALA A 117 -21.47 -1.53 6.14
N LYS A 118 -21.78 -2.06 7.33
CA LYS A 118 -21.88 -1.25 8.56
C LYS A 118 -20.57 -0.60 9.02
N VAL A 119 -19.42 -1.01 8.50
CA VAL A 119 -18.11 -0.39 8.82
C VAL A 119 -17.99 0.99 8.17
N VAL A 120 -18.67 1.22 7.04
CA VAL A 120 -18.70 2.53 6.39
C VAL A 120 -19.65 3.46 7.14
N GLN A 121 -19.12 4.55 7.67
CA GLN A 121 -19.84 5.53 8.49
C GLN A 121 -19.74 6.93 7.87
N PRO A 122 -20.82 7.72 7.89
CA PRO A 122 -20.78 9.10 7.42
C PRO A 122 -20.08 9.98 8.46
N TYR A 123 -19.24 10.90 7.98
CA TYR A 123 -18.70 11.97 8.80
C TYR A 123 -19.67 13.16 8.82
N ARG A 124 -20.03 13.63 10.01
CA ARG A 124 -21.04 14.68 10.22
C ARG A 124 -20.60 15.82 11.15
N ASP A 125 -19.33 15.83 11.56
CA ASP A 125 -18.81 16.95 12.36
C ASP A 125 -18.68 18.20 11.46
N ILE A 126 -18.71 19.36 12.10
CA ILE A 126 -18.53 20.66 11.46
C ILE A 126 -17.05 20.88 11.12
N HIS A 127 -16.14 20.36 11.93
CA HIS A 127 -14.71 20.47 11.70
C HIS A 127 -14.28 19.57 10.54
N PRO A 128 -13.28 19.93 9.72
CA PRO A 128 -12.77 19.04 8.69
C PRO A 128 -12.25 17.72 9.27
N ILE A 129 -12.50 16.61 8.54
CA ILE A 129 -12.18 15.24 8.97
C ILE A 129 -10.71 15.07 9.39
N PHE A 130 -9.76 15.60 8.62
CA PHE A 130 -8.33 15.46 8.92
C PHE A 130 -7.88 16.28 10.12
N SER A 131 -8.42 17.49 10.28
CA SER A 131 -8.16 18.34 11.45
C SER A 131 -8.67 17.66 12.72
N ARG A 132 -9.90 17.12 12.68
CA ARG A 132 -10.51 16.39 13.80
C ARG A 132 -9.72 15.14 14.19
N SER A 133 -9.15 14.44 13.21
CA SER A 133 -8.34 13.24 13.44
C SER A 133 -6.87 13.54 13.80
N GLY A 134 -6.44 14.81 13.81
CA GLY A 134 -5.04 15.19 14.06
C GLY A 134 -4.07 14.73 12.97
N ILE A 135 -4.57 14.43 11.77
CA ILE A 135 -3.78 13.93 10.63
C ILE A 135 -3.20 15.06 9.80
N GLU A 136 -3.82 16.24 9.82
CA GLU A 136 -3.43 17.40 9.00
C GLU A 136 -1.96 17.79 9.18
N ALA A 137 -1.49 17.90 10.43
CA ALA A 137 -0.08 18.16 10.72
C ALA A 137 0.88 17.08 10.20
N GLN A 138 0.40 15.83 10.04
CA GLN A 138 1.21 14.76 9.43
C GLN A 138 1.26 14.90 7.90
N LEU A 139 0.16 15.33 7.27
CA LEU A 139 0.11 15.62 5.83
C LEU A 139 1.02 16.79 5.47
N ASP A 140 1.02 17.85 6.27
CA ASP A 140 1.92 19.00 6.07
C ASP A 140 3.39 18.58 6.14
N ARG A 141 3.74 17.70 7.09
CA ARG A 141 5.10 17.14 7.20
C ARG A 141 5.48 16.26 6.00
N MET A 142 4.51 15.65 5.30
CA MET A 142 4.80 14.86 4.09
C MET A 142 5.27 15.74 2.92
N LEU A 143 4.96 17.04 2.93
CA LEU A 143 5.42 17.98 1.92
C LEU A 143 6.84 18.48 2.20
N GLN A 144 7.34 18.32 3.42
CA GLN A 144 8.68 18.76 3.77
C GLN A 144 9.73 17.77 3.25
N PRO A 145 10.83 18.23 2.64
CA PRO A 145 11.90 17.34 2.18
C PRO A 145 12.60 16.66 3.37
N GLN A 146 12.71 17.34 4.51
CA GLN A 146 13.33 16.81 5.72
C GLN A 146 12.33 16.06 6.60
N VAL A 147 12.73 14.90 7.12
CA VAL A 147 11.95 14.09 8.06
C VAL A 147 12.81 13.71 9.26
N THR A 148 12.39 14.12 10.45
CA THR A 148 13.10 13.85 11.71
C THR A 148 12.89 12.40 12.16
N LEU A 149 13.97 11.73 12.55
CA LEU A 149 14.01 10.38 13.11
C LEU A 149 13.78 10.40 14.63
N LYS A 150 13.45 9.24 15.21
CA LYS A 150 13.06 9.14 16.63
C LYS A 150 14.17 9.57 17.57
N SER A 151 15.41 9.25 17.22
CA SER A 151 16.60 9.55 18.02
C SER A 151 17.20 10.95 17.76
N GLY A 152 16.55 11.79 16.94
CA GLY A 152 16.99 13.16 16.66
C GLY A 152 17.90 13.33 15.44
N GLY A 153 18.20 12.24 14.74
CA GLY A 153 18.67 12.30 13.35
C GLY A 153 17.56 12.73 12.40
N TYR A 154 17.85 12.82 11.10
CA TYR A 154 16.86 13.15 10.08
C TYR A 154 17.28 12.59 8.72
N ILE A 155 16.30 12.42 7.83
CA ILE A 155 16.53 12.13 6.41
C ILE A 155 16.10 13.33 5.56
N ILE A 156 16.78 13.57 4.45
CA ILE A 156 16.39 14.58 3.45
C ILE A 156 16.04 13.86 2.15
N ILE A 157 14.83 14.08 1.64
CA ILE A 157 14.31 13.48 0.41
C ILE A 157 14.30 14.54 -0.69
N ASN A 158 15.08 14.33 -1.75
CA ASN A 158 15.18 15.23 -2.90
C ASN A 158 14.76 14.49 -4.17
N GLN A 159 13.72 14.99 -4.83
CA GLN A 159 13.26 14.46 -6.12
C GLN A 159 13.96 15.22 -7.26
N THR A 160 14.61 14.49 -8.15
CA THR A 160 15.21 15.02 -9.38
C THR A 160 14.43 14.51 -10.59
N GLU A 161 14.85 14.89 -11.80
CA GLU A 161 14.22 14.45 -13.05
C GLU A 161 14.28 12.92 -13.24
N ALA A 162 15.39 12.30 -12.88
CA ALA A 162 15.64 10.88 -13.16
C ALA A 162 15.55 9.96 -11.94
N LEU A 163 15.79 10.50 -10.73
CA LEU A 163 15.84 9.72 -9.50
C LEU A 163 15.42 10.51 -8.26
N VAL A 164 15.11 9.80 -7.18
CA VAL A 164 14.94 10.37 -5.85
C VAL A 164 16.19 10.05 -5.03
N SER A 165 16.86 11.07 -4.52
CA SER A 165 17.95 10.89 -3.56
C SER A 165 17.47 11.09 -2.13
N ILE A 166 17.96 10.25 -1.23
CA ILE A 166 17.67 10.31 0.20
C ILE A 166 18.98 10.34 0.96
N ASP A 167 19.21 11.39 1.72
CA ASP A 167 20.40 11.57 2.55
C ASP A 167 20.07 11.33 4.03
N VAL A 168 20.96 10.66 4.78
CA VAL A 168 20.73 10.27 6.19
C VAL A 168 21.72 10.97 7.11
N ASN A 169 21.20 11.68 8.11
CA ASN A 169 22.00 12.45 9.07
C ASN A 169 21.71 12.01 10.51
N SER A 170 22.76 11.83 11.32
CA SER A 170 22.64 11.52 12.75
C SER A 170 22.22 12.72 13.60
N GLY A 171 22.32 13.95 13.06
CA GLY A 171 21.87 15.16 13.73
C GLY A 171 22.53 15.34 15.10
N ARG A 172 21.74 15.62 16.14
CA ARG A 172 22.22 15.74 17.54
C ARG A 172 22.20 14.40 18.30
N SER A 173 22.06 13.27 17.60
CA SER A 173 21.91 11.94 18.21
C SER A 173 23.22 11.34 18.74
N THR A 174 24.13 12.16 19.27
CA THR A 174 25.40 11.67 19.82
C THR A 174 25.18 11.23 21.26
N ARG A 175 24.83 9.95 21.47
CA ARG A 175 25.01 9.31 22.77
C ARG A 175 26.49 8.91 22.89
N GLU A 176 27.13 9.32 23.97
CA GLU A 176 28.59 9.46 24.16
C GLU A 176 29.44 8.18 24.13
N TYR A 177 28.99 7.05 23.56
CA TYR A 177 29.69 5.76 23.75
C TYR A 177 30.14 5.00 22.49
N SER A 178 29.73 5.36 21.26
CA SER A 178 30.38 4.87 20.01
C SER A 178 29.80 5.57 18.77
N ILE A 179 30.67 6.07 17.88
CA ILE A 179 30.27 6.67 16.59
C ILE A 179 29.63 5.60 15.68
N GLU A 180 30.20 4.40 15.64
CA GLU A 180 29.72 3.28 14.83
C GLU A 180 28.32 2.83 15.27
N ASP A 181 28.08 2.73 16.59
CA ASP A 181 26.75 2.36 17.10
C ASP A 181 25.70 3.44 16.78
N THR A 182 26.10 4.72 16.85
CA THR A 182 25.25 5.84 16.50
C THR A 182 24.89 5.82 15.01
N ALA A 183 25.86 5.54 14.13
CA ALA A 183 25.64 5.40 12.70
C ALA A 183 24.69 4.22 12.40
N LEU A 184 24.92 3.05 12.99
CA LEU A 184 24.06 1.88 12.83
C LEU A 184 22.62 2.18 13.28
N GLN A 185 22.43 2.74 14.47
CA GLN A 185 21.08 3.05 14.97
C GLN A 185 20.36 4.07 14.09
N THR A 186 21.06 5.13 13.67
CA THR A 186 20.50 6.14 12.77
C THR A 186 20.09 5.52 11.45
N ASN A 187 20.94 4.68 10.83
CA ASN A 187 20.64 4.02 9.57
C ASN A 187 19.49 3.01 9.69
N LEU A 188 19.36 2.31 10.81
CA LEU A 188 18.21 1.43 11.08
C LEU A 188 16.91 2.21 11.17
N GLU A 189 16.89 3.33 11.89
CA GLU A 189 15.72 4.23 11.95
C GLU A 189 15.39 4.83 10.58
N ALA A 190 16.42 5.28 9.85
CA ALA A 190 16.27 5.80 8.51
C ALA A 190 15.69 4.76 7.55
N ALA A 191 16.12 3.50 7.62
CA ALA A 191 15.58 2.43 6.77
C ALA A 191 14.07 2.20 6.98
N GLU A 192 13.60 2.26 8.23
CA GLU A 192 12.17 2.17 8.55
C GLU A 192 11.40 3.38 8.00
N GLU A 193 11.95 4.58 8.23
CA GLU A 193 11.29 5.83 7.87
C GLU A 193 11.26 6.03 6.36
N VAL A 194 12.33 5.68 5.64
CA VAL A 194 12.36 5.68 4.17
C VAL A 194 11.27 4.78 3.62
N ALA A 195 11.18 3.52 4.08
CA ALA A 195 10.13 2.62 3.62
C ALA A 195 8.71 3.18 3.86
N ARG A 196 8.51 3.89 4.97
CA ARG A 196 7.25 4.58 5.28
C ARG A 196 6.99 5.75 4.34
N GLN A 197 7.98 6.61 4.11
CA GLN A 197 7.87 7.80 3.27
C GLN A 197 7.65 7.47 1.80
N LEU A 198 8.28 6.41 1.28
CA LEU A 198 8.04 5.94 -0.09
C LEU A 198 6.56 5.64 -0.33
N ARG A 199 5.90 4.97 0.62
CA ARG A 199 4.46 4.69 0.55
C ARG A 199 3.60 5.93 0.70
N LEU A 200 3.93 6.80 1.65
CA LEU A 200 3.13 7.98 1.95
C LEU A 200 3.16 9.00 0.81
N ARG A 201 4.34 9.19 0.21
CA ARG A 201 4.56 10.15 -0.88
C ARG A 201 4.37 9.55 -2.27
N ASP A 202 3.99 8.27 -2.35
CA ASP A 202 3.85 7.51 -3.61
C ASP A 202 5.08 7.65 -4.53
N LEU A 203 6.28 7.57 -3.94
CA LEU A 203 7.54 7.75 -4.67
C LEU A 203 7.86 6.50 -5.49
N ALA A 204 8.20 6.71 -6.75
CA ALA A 204 8.49 5.66 -7.72
C ALA A 204 9.74 5.99 -8.55
N GLY A 205 10.22 4.99 -9.31
CA GLY A 205 11.41 5.11 -10.13
C GLY A 205 12.69 4.70 -9.40
N LEU A 206 13.83 5.25 -9.82
CA LEU A 206 15.12 4.99 -9.18
C LEU A 206 15.21 5.79 -7.88
N ILE A 207 15.43 5.09 -6.77
CA ILE A 207 15.62 5.69 -5.45
C ILE A 207 17.03 5.33 -4.98
N VAL A 208 17.82 6.34 -4.63
CA VAL A 208 19.17 6.20 -4.10
C VAL A 208 19.16 6.68 -2.64
N ILE A 209 19.63 5.82 -1.74
CA ILE A 209 19.70 6.13 -0.31
C ILE A 209 21.18 6.18 0.08
N ASP A 210 21.61 7.34 0.54
CA ASP A 210 22.94 7.61 1.07
C ASP A 210 22.91 7.40 2.59
N PHE A 211 23.23 6.19 3.03
CA PHE A 211 23.31 5.84 4.44
C PHE A 211 24.65 6.32 5.02
N ILE A 212 24.69 6.61 6.31
CA ILE A 212 25.94 6.94 7.01
C ILE A 212 26.91 5.77 6.88
N ASP A 213 28.17 6.05 6.55
CA ASP A 213 29.21 5.04 6.45
C ASP A 213 29.37 4.26 7.76
N MET A 214 29.53 2.94 7.63
CA MET A 214 29.73 2.00 8.73
C MET A 214 30.91 1.09 8.38
N GLU A 215 31.83 0.91 9.32
CA GLU A 215 33.03 0.08 9.10
C GLU A 215 32.69 -1.41 9.03
N GLU A 216 31.74 -1.87 9.86
CA GLU A 216 31.40 -3.28 9.92
C GLU A 216 30.42 -3.67 8.80
N LYS A 217 30.84 -4.58 7.91
CA LYS A 217 29.95 -5.16 6.89
C LYS A 217 28.69 -5.84 7.47
N ARG A 218 28.74 -6.26 8.74
CA ARG A 218 27.57 -6.80 9.45
C ARG A 218 26.48 -5.74 9.65
N ASN A 219 26.88 -4.50 9.91
CA ASN A 219 25.99 -3.35 10.11
C ASN A 219 25.27 -3.01 8.80
N ASN A 220 26.00 -2.97 7.67
CA ASN A 220 25.42 -2.80 6.33
C ASN A 220 24.33 -3.85 6.04
N ARG A 221 24.61 -5.14 6.33
CA ARG A 221 23.61 -6.22 6.16
C ARG A 221 22.39 -6.04 7.07
N ALA A 222 22.57 -5.53 8.28
CA ALA A 222 21.47 -5.28 9.20
C ALA A 222 20.53 -4.18 8.68
N VAL A 223 21.09 -3.10 8.13
CA VAL A 223 20.34 -2.01 7.49
C VAL A 223 19.62 -2.49 6.24
N GLU A 224 20.30 -3.21 5.34
CA GLU A 224 19.66 -3.80 4.15
C GLU A 224 18.50 -4.73 4.50
N LYS A 225 18.67 -5.55 5.54
CA LYS A 225 17.61 -6.45 6.03
C LYS A 225 16.44 -5.66 6.58
N ARG A 226 16.70 -4.64 7.43
CA ARG A 226 15.67 -3.77 8.00
C ARG A 226 14.86 -3.09 6.90
N LEU A 227 15.52 -2.52 5.90
CA LEU A 227 14.85 -1.89 4.77
C LEU A 227 13.95 -2.89 4.02
N LYS A 228 14.45 -4.08 3.70
CA LYS A 228 13.66 -5.14 3.05
C LYS A 228 12.44 -5.56 3.87
N ASP A 229 12.61 -5.71 5.19
CA ASP A 229 11.54 -6.12 6.09
C ASP A 229 10.40 -5.09 6.14
N PHE A 230 10.69 -3.80 6.00
CA PHE A 230 9.68 -2.73 6.00
C PHE A 230 9.12 -2.41 4.60
N LEU A 231 9.79 -2.83 3.54
CA LEU A 231 9.31 -2.72 2.15
C LEU A 231 8.43 -3.89 1.71
N LYS A 232 8.45 -5.03 2.43
CA LYS A 232 7.69 -6.24 2.04
C LYS A 232 6.17 -6.02 1.97
N ASP A 233 5.66 -5.12 2.82
CA ASP A 233 4.24 -4.81 2.94
C ASP A 233 3.79 -3.78 1.90
N ASP A 234 4.74 -3.21 1.15
CA ASP A 234 4.44 -2.34 0.03
C ASP A 234 3.76 -3.12 -1.09
N ARG A 235 2.77 -2.49 -1.73
CA ARG A 235 2.07 -3.05 -2.88
C ARG A 235 2.93 -3.00 -4.13
N ALA A 236 3.72 -1.94 -4.28
CA ALA A 236 4.61 -1.75 -5.40
C ALA A 236 5.59 -2.92 -5.53
N ARG A 237 6.07 -3.14 -6.75
CA ARG A 237 7.14 -4.11 -6.99
C ARG A 237 8.46 -3.40 -6.76
N ILE A 238 9.12 -3.73 -5.67
CA ILE A 238 10.37 -3.07 -5.27
C ILE A 238 11.53 -4.04 -5.47
N GLN A 239 12.61 -3.52 -6.05
CA GLN A 239 13.90 -4.20 -6.13
C GLN A 239 14.89 -3.41 -5.28
N VAL A 240 15.62 -4.11 -4.41
CA VAL A 240 16.56 -3.48 -3.48
C VAL A 240 17.95 -3.99 -3.80
N GLY A 241 18.87 -3.05 -4.07
CA GLY A 241 20.29 -3.32 -4.24
C GLY A 241 20.99 -3.71 -2.94
N ARG A 242 22.32 -3.69 -2.97
CA ARG A 242 23.17 -3.74 -1.78
C ARG A 242 23.80 -2.38 -1.55
N ILE A 243 24.21 -2.08 -0.33
CA ILE A 243 25.02 -0.90 -0.04
C ILE A 243 26.33 -1.02 -0.82
N SER A 244 26.58 -0.08 -1.71
CA SER A 244 27.82 0.00 -2.49
C SER A 244 29.00 0.39 -1.62
N HIS A 245 30.19 -0.04 -2.03
CA HIS A 245 31.47 0.39 -1.45
C HIS A 245 31.95 1.68 -2.10
#